data_AF-A0A141RBR0-F1
#
_entry.id   AF-A0A141RBR0-F1
#
_cell.length_a   1.000
_cell.length_b   1.000
_cell.length_c   1.000
_cell.angle_alpha   90.00
_cell.angle_beta   90.00
_cell.angle_gamma   90.00
#
_symmetry.space_group_name_H-M   'P 1'
#
loop_
_entity.id
_entity.type
_entity.pdbx_description
1 polymer ?
#
loop_
_entity_poly.entity_id
_entity_poly.type
_entity_poly.pdbx_seq_one_letter_code
_entity_poly.pdbx_strand_id
1 'polypeptide(L)' 'DEMLARPDIDAVYVATPHNHHFPDGLRVLQAGKHVLIEKPFALNRRGRAGAKKETPK' A
#
# COMPACT_ATOMS: atom_id res chain seq x y z
N ASP A 1 -11.27 -3.17 -3.86
CA ASP A 1 -11.60 -4.02 -2.70
C ASP A 1 -11.79 -5.49 -3.08
N GLU A 2 -12.63 -5.83 -4.05
CA GLU A 2 -12.81 -7.23 -4.51
C GLU A 2 -11.50 -7.94 -4.89
N MET A 3 -10.61 -7.26 -5.62
CA MET A 3 -9.28 -7.80 -5.95
C MET A 3 -8.44 -8.08 -4.69
N LEU A 4 -8.52 -7.24 -3.65
CA LEU A 4 -7.71 -7.42 -2.43
C LEU A 4 -8.23 -8.56 -1.55
N ALA A 5 -9.52 -8.90 -1.67
CA ALA A 5 -10.15 -10.02 -0.98
C ALA A 5 -9.81 -11.38 -1.60
N ARG A 6 -9.19 -11.41 -2.78
CA ARG A 6 -8.81 -12.65 -3.45
C ARG A 6 -7.76 -13.42 -2.65
N PRO A 7 -8.00 -14.70 -2.31
CA PRO A 7 -7.04 -15.50 -1.55
C PRO A 7 -5.82 -15.91 -2.39
N ASP A 8 -5.92 -15.89 -3.72
CA ASP A 8 -4.86 -16.30 -4.65
C ASP A 8 -3.85 -15.19 -5.00
N ILE A 9 -3.99 -14.00 -4.39
CA ILE A 9 -3.05 -12.89 -4.56
C ILE A 9 -2.23 -12.73 -3.29
N ASP A 10 -0.91 -12.91 -3.39
CA ASP A 10 0.01 -12.76 -2.25
C ASP A 10 0.55 -11.33 -2.11
N ALA A 11 0.72 -10.63 -3.23
CA ALA A 11 1.33 -9.31 -3.29
C ALA A 11 0.69 -8.40 -4.36
N VAL A 12 0.77 -7.09 -4.17
CA VAL A 12 0.31 -6.07 -5.13
C VAL A 12 1.44 -5.10 -5.46
N TYR A 13 1.62 -4.84 -6.77
CA TYR A 13 2.50 -3.80 -7.27
C TYR A 13 1.70 -2.53 -7.58
N VAL A 14 2.03 -1.43 -6.92
CA VAL A 14 1.39 -0.13 -7.10
C VAL A 14 2.26 0.74 -8.01
N ALA A 15 1.83 0.83 -9.27
CA ALA A 15 2.40 1.68 -10.32
C ALA A 15 1.41 2.77 -10.79
N THR A 16 0.50 3.17 -9.91
CA THR A 16 -0.48 4.25 -10.17
C THR A 16 0.22 5.61 -10.17
N PRO A 17 -0.43 6.71 -10.57
CA PRO A 17 0.14 8.04 -10.39
C PRO A 17 0.50 8.32 -8.92
N HIS A 18 1.59 9.05 -8.70
CA HIS A 18 2.26 9.17 -7.39
C HIS A 18 1.40 9.77 -6.24
N ASN A 19 0.30 10.45 -6.55
CA ASN A 19 -0.69 10.92 -5.58
C ASN A 19 -1.53 9.78 -4.98
N HIS A 20 -1.59 8.63 -5.65
CA HIS A 20 -2.31 7.43 -5.23
C HIS A 20 -1.44 6.39 -4.51
N HIS A 21 -0.11 6.46 -4.61
CA HIS A 21 0.82 5.51 -4.00
C HIS A 21 0.55 5.26 -2.50
N PHE A 22 0.37 6.33 -1.71
CA PHE A 22 0.12 6.20 -0.28
C PHE A 22 -1.26 5.60 0.05
N PRO A 23 -2.40 6.15 -0.43
CA PRO A 23 -3.70 5.57 -0.11
C PRO A 23 -3.87 4.15 -0.65
N ASP A 24 -3.35 3.83 -1.84
CA ASP A 24 -3.44 2.49 -2.41
C ASP A 24 -2.54 1.51 -1.64
N GLY A 25 -1.30 1.91 -1.37
CA GLY A 25 -0.37 1.11 -0.57
C GLY A 25 -0.91 0.78 0.83
N LEU A 26 -1.56 1.76 1.49
CA LEU A 26 -2.18 1.54 2.78
C LEU A 26 -3.34 0.54 2.70
N ARG A 27 -4.18 0.62 1.66
CA ARG A 27 -5.27 -0.35 1.47
C ARG A 27 -4.75 -1.77 1.25
N VAL A 28 -3.67 -1.93 0.47
CA VAL A 28 -3.04 -3.24 0.24
C VAL A 28 -2.51 -3.82 1.57
N LEU A 29 -1.80 -3.01 2.35
CA LEU A 29 -1.28 -3.42 3.66
C LEU A 29 -2.41 -3.78 4.64
N GLN A 30 -3.48 -2.98 4.67
CA GLN A 30 -4.66 -3.24 5.52
C GLN A 30 -5.39 -4.53 5.11
N ALA A 31 -5.32 -4.92 3.83
CA ALA A 31 -5.83 -6.19 3.35
C ALA A 31 -4.90 -7.39 3.67
N GLY A 32 -3.78 -7.16 4.38
CA GLY A 32 -2.83 -8.21 4.75
C GLY A 32 -1.99 -8.71 3.58
N LYS A 33 -1.93 -7.98 2.47
CA LYS A 33 -1.16 -8.35 1.27
C LYS A 33 0.21 -7.66 1.27
N HIS A 34 1.22 -8.32 0.72
CA HIS A 34 2.51 -7.68 0.49
C HIS A 34 2.37 -6.56 -0.56
N VAL A 35 3.13 -5.48 -0.43
CA VAL A 35 3.06 -4.36 -1.37
C VAL A 35 4.44 -3.92 -1.84
N LEU A 36 4.59 -3.73 -3.15
CA LEU A 36 5.70 -3.02 -3.77
C LEU A 36 5.15 -1.74 -4.41
N ILE A 37 5.77 -0.59 -4.15
CA ILE A 37 5.23 0.72 -4.56
C ILE A 37 6.31 1.49 -5.33
N GLU A 38 5.93 2.04 -6.47
CA GLU A 38 6.80 2.91 -7.25
C GLU A 38 7.18 4.20 -6.52
N LYS A 39 8.29 4.79 -6.95
CA LYS A 39 8.74 6.09 -6.41
C LYS A 39 7.98 7.27 -7.05
N PRO A 40 7.78 8.37 -6.32
CA PRO A 40 7.97 8.53 -4.88
C PRO A 40 6.82 7.90 -4.08
N PHE A 41 7.13 7.22 -2.97
CA PHE A 41 6.11 6.57 -2.11
C PHE A 41 5.02 7.54 -1.60
N ALA A 42 5.39 8.79 -1.29
CA ALA A 42 4.45 9.80 -0.84
C ALA A 42 4.89 11.17 -1.33
N LEU A 43 3.90 12.03 -1.59
CA LEU A 43 4.07 13.42 -2.03
C LEU A 43 4.82 14.30 -1.02
N ASN A 44 4.72 14.00 0.27
CA ASN A 44 5.35 14.78 1.33
C ASN A 44 5.64 13.93 2.58
N ARG A 45 6.31 14.54 3.56
CA ARG A 45 6.70 13.89 4.83
C ARG A 45 5.50 13.39 5.65
N ARG A 46 4.33 14.03 5.57
CA ARG A 46 3.13 13.63 6.32
C ARG A 46 2.64 12.26 5.84
N GLY A 47 2.62 12.03 4.53
CA GLY A 47 2.29 10.72 3.95
C GLY A 47 3.27 9.61 4.35
N ARG A 48 4.56 9.94 4.57
CA ARG A 48 5.54 8.94 5.04
C ARG A 48 5.34 8.50 6.49
N ALA A 49 4.84 9.37 7.36
CA ALA A 49 4.70 9.08 8.79
C ALA A 49 3.56 8.09 9.12
N GLY A 50 2.54 7.99 8.25
CA GLY A 50 1.41 7.08 8.43
C GLY A 50 1.74 5.59 8.26
N ALA A 51 2.88 5.26 7.65
CA ALA A 51 3.30 3.88 7.39
C ALA A 51 4.00 3.19 8.59
N LYS A 52 4.29 3.91 9.69
CA LYS A 52 5.07 3.38 10.83
C LYS A 52 4.28 2.55 11.84
N LYS A 53 2.96 2.39 11.68
CA LYS A 53 2.15 1.53 12.56
C LYS A 53 1.99 0.16 11.92
N GLU A 54 3.07 -0.61 11.88
CA GLU A 54 3.00 -2.01 11.44
C GLU A 54 2.19 -2.84 12.46
N THR A 55 1.27 -3.63 11.92
CA THR A 55 0.40 -4.59 12.61
C THR A 55 1.22 -5.73 13.24
N PRO A 56 0.87 -6.22 14.45
CA PRO A 56 1.48 -7.42 15.00
C PRO A 56 1.24 -8.64 14.08
N LYS A 57 2.25 -9.50 13.97
CA LYS A 57 2.10 -10.86 13.41
C LYS A 57 1.03 -11.66 14.16
#